data_AF-A0A6J4ITY0-F1
#
_entry.id   AF-A0A6J4ITY0-F1
#
_cell.length_a   1.000
_cell.length_b   1.000
_cell.length_c   1.000
_cell.angle_alpha   90.00
_cell.angle_beta   90.00
_cell.angle_gamma   90.00
#
_symmetry.space_group_name_H-M   'P 1'
#
loop_
_entity.id
_entity.type
_entity.pdbx_description
1 polymer ?
#
loop_
_entity_poly.entity_id
_entity_poly.type
_entity_poly.pdbx_seq_one_letter_code
_entity_poly.pdbx_strand_id
1 'polypeptide(L)'
;MGSKKIMNAMKPVNLQLKRLLQTSSFTLAVVLFPLVGLTLEVKDVPNPRQIHRTWVTDMAGILDQPTEAKINSLITHLEQQNGAEVAVVTVPETSPSASPKAFTTKLFNYWGIGKKGQNNGVLVLISKGDRRVEIETGYGVESILPNAKVGNIIDTQITPKFKQGDFNGGALAGTKALVVALENPSVSNQPTPIAIPPNSDTTTVAAEPAAISPEPTQDNNVLWGLLGVGGLISAIGTLAWRRRRVSIEPEGQSRFNGGSRTCFCATCKKRLEKVDDSIIQATLSQPEQVAQKIGSIKFEGWKCPNCSQQLTGSGYHRVAFVPRSGQFRECPTCEELTITHTTQTLQRPTQYSQGRRLITDKCQCCDYRTEREETIPRLPPPPPPSSSSGGGSSSSSYSGGSSNSSSGGGSFGGGDSGGGGAGGSW
;
A
#
# COMPACT_ATOMS: atom_id res chain seq x y z
N MET A 1 38.13 87.19 -46.12
CA MET A 1 36.93 86.65 -45.42
C MET A 1 37.34 85.39 -44.70
N GLY A 2 37.54 85.48 -43.38
CA GLY A 2 37.98 84.36 -42.54
C GLY A 2 36.78 83.62 -41.94
N SER A 3 36.67 82.32 -42.20
CA SER A 3 35.64 81.47 -41.60
C SER A 3 36.11 80.91 -40.27
N LYS A 4 35.30 81.22 -39.26
CA LYS A 4 35.42 80.85 -37.85
C LYS A 4 35.00 79.39 -37.59
N LYS A 5 35.71 78.78 -36.64
CA LYS A 5 35.26 77.83 -35.58
C LYS A 5 34.08 76.90 -35.86
N ILE A 6 34.33 75.59 -35.69
CA ILE A 6 33.39 74.69 -34.97
C ILE A 6 34.21 73.75 -34.06
N MET A 7 34.05 73.94 -32.74
CA MET A 7 34.29 72.94 -31.70
C MET A 7 32.97 72.23 -31.39
N ASN A 8 33.02 70.93 -31.06
CA ASN A 8 32.20 70.15 -30.10
C ASN A 8 32.12 68.70 -30.61
N ALA A 9 32.77 67.70 -30.01
CA ALA A 9 32.60 67.09 -28.67
C ALA A 9 31.43 66.07 -28.59
N MET A 10 31.77 64.88 -28.06
CA MET A 10 30.93 63.85 -27.41
C MET A 10 30.07 62.94 -28.32
N LYS A 11 29.95 61.62 -28.14
CA LYS A 11 30.12 60.71 -26.97
C LYS A 11 30.28 59.24 -27.43
N PRO A 12 30.70 58.31 -26.54
CA PRO A 12 31.27 57.02 -26.91
C PRO A 12 30.28 55.85 -27.01
N VAL A 13 30.76 54.84 -27.73
CA VAL A 13 30.26 53.49 -28.01
C VAL A 13 29.65 52.82 -26.77
N ASN A 14 28.37 52.47 -26.85
CA ASN A 14 27.53 52.06 -25.72
C ASN A 14 27.20 50.55 -25.77
N LEU A 15 27.90 49.78 -24.94
CA LEU A 15 27.35 48.89 -23.90
C LEU A 15 26.29 47.81 -24.22
N GLN A 16 25.97 47.49 -25.49
CA GLN A 16 24.94 46.49 -25.82
C GLN A 16 25.50 45.08 -26.09
N LEU A 17 26.76 44.93 -26.50
CA LEU A 17 27.25 43.64 -27.00
C LEU A 17 27.78 42.67 -25.93
N LYS A 18 28.20 43.17 -24.75
CA LYS A 18 28.70 42.30 -23.65
C LYS A 18 27.60 41.60 -22.86
N ARG A 19 26.34 42.06 -22.92
CA ARG A 19 25.22 41.45 -22.18
C ARG A 19 24.63 40.22 -22.86
N LEU A 20 24.84 40.05 -24.17
CA LEU A 20 24.28 38.91 -24.93
C LEU A 20 25.11 37.63 -24.84
N LEU A 21 26.40 37.74 -24.53
CA LEU A 21 27.29 36.56 -24.37
C LEU A 21 27.27 35.97 -22.95
N GLN A 22 26.94 36.77 -21.92
CA GLN A 22 26.86 36.28 -20.52
C GLN A 22 25.54 35.56 -20.20
N THR A 23 24.43 35.89 -20.86
CA THR A 23 23.14 35.23 -20.62
C THR A 23 23.03 33.85 -21.26
N SER A 24 23.72 33.61 -22.38
CA SER A 24 23.71 32.32 -23.08
C SER A 24 24.41 31.20 -22.30
N SER A 25 25.46 31.53 -21.54
CA SER A 25 26.20 30.58 -20.71
C SER A 25 25.42 30.16 -19.45
N PHE A 26 24.56 31.04 -18.92
CA PHE A 26 23.73 30.74 -17.74
C PHE A 26 22.50 29.88 -18.07
N THR A 27 21.93 30.01 -19.27
CA THR A 27 20.78 29.17 -19.68
C THR A 27 21.16 27.72 -19.99
N LEU A 28 22.39 27.45 -20.42
CA LEU A 28 22.84 26.09 -20.74
C LEU A 28 23.24 25.29 -19.48
N ALA A 29 23.64 25.96 -18.40
CA ALA A 29 24.02 25.31 -17.13
C ALA A 29 22.81 24.86 -16.28
N VAL A 30 21.63 25.45 -16.47
CA VAL A 30 20.41 25.08 -15.72
C VAL A 30 19.72 23.83 -16.30
N VAL A 31 19.98 23.49 -17.56
CA VAL A 31 19.36 22.33 -18.23
C VAL A 31 20.12 21.01 -17.98
N LEU A 32 21.31 21.09 -17.38
CA LEU A 32 22.19 19.94 -17.10
C LEU A 32 22.33 19.62 -15.61
N PHE A 33 21.38 20.06 -14.77
CA PHE A 33 21.24 19.48 -13.44
C PHE A 33 20.66 18.08 -13.63
N PRO A 34 21.42 16.99 -13.39
CA PRO A 34 20.86 15.66 -13.51
C PRO A 34 19.66 15.58 -12.57
N LEU A 35 18.51 15.16 -13.10
CA LEU A 35 17.42 14.64 -12.27
C LEU A 35 17.99 13.42 -11.56
N VAL A 36 18.67 13.64 -10.42
CA VAL A 36 18.93 12.60 -9.45
C VAL A 36 17.55 12.28 -8.91
N GLY A 37 16.90 11.27 -9.49
CA GLY A 37 15.68 10.73 -8.94
C GLY A 37 15.97 10.39 -7.48
N LEU A 38 15.23 11.00 -6.55
CA LEU A 38 15.33 10.66 -5.13
C LEU A 38 14.98 9.18 -5.00
N THR A 39 16.00 8.34 -4.89
CA THR A 39 15.84 6.95 -4.56
C THR A 39 15.56 6.87 -3.07
N LEU A 40 14.36 6.47 -2.68
CA LEU A 40 14.03 6.31 -1.27
C LEU A 40 14.56 4.96 -0.80
N GLU A 41 15.60 4.96 0.03
CA GLU A 41 16.03 3.77 0.75
C GLU A 41 15.36 3.70 2.12
N VAL A 42 15.31 2.48 2.67
CA VAL A 42 14.74 2.22 4.00
C VAL A 42 15.42 3.03 5.11
N LYS A 43 16.73 3.30 4.97
CA LYS A 43 17.51 4.11 5.92
C LYS A 43 17.12 5.59 5.92
N ASP A 44 16.49 6.06 4.84
CA ASP A 44 16.09 7.46 4.67
C ASP A 44 14.70 7.74 5.26
N VAL A 45 13.95 6.69 5.64
CA VAL A 45 12.67 6.83 6.33
C VAL A 45 12.95 7.11 7.81
N PRO A 46 12.53 8.28 8.33
CA PRO A 46 12.81 8.65 9.72
C PRO A 46 12.00 7.77 10.68
N ASN A 47 12.69 7.15 11.64
CA ASN A 47 12.08 6.33 12.67
C ASN A 47 11.41 7.24 13.73
N PRO A 48 10.08 7.22 13.87
CA PRO A 48 9.37 8.18 14.71
C PRO A 48 9.62 7.93 16.21
N ARG A 49 9.99 6.70 16.61
CA ARG A 49 10.32 6.37 18.00
C ARG A 49 11.63 7.02 18.44
N GLN A 50 12.60 7.09 17.54
CA GLN A 50 13.91 7.66 17.83
C GLN A 50 13.89 9.19 17.83
N ILE A 51 13.11 9.81 16.93
CA ILE A 51 13.14 11.25 16.73
C ILE A 51 12.13 11.97 17.64
N HIS A 52 10.89 11.51 17.65
CA HIS A 52 9.78 12.20 18.33
C HIS A 52 9.11 11.37 19.43
N ARG A 53 9.54 10.12 19.63
CA ARG A 53 8.88 9.14 20.51
C ARG A 53 7.39 8.95 20.14
N THR A 54 7.08 9.04 18.85
CA THR A 54 5.76 8.83 18.25
C THR A 54 5.73 7.55 17.41
N TRP A 55 4.60 7.24 16.81
CA TRP A 55 4.34 6.03 16.01
C TRP A 55 4.09 6.34 14.53
N VAL A 56 4.01 7.62 14.16
CA VAL A 56 3.66 8.07 12.81
C VAL A 56 4.81 8.83 12.17
N THR A 57 5.08 8.51 10.91
CA THR A 57 5.97 9.24 10.00
C THR A 57 5.21 9.56 8.71
N ASP A 58 4.88 10.83 8.45
CA ASP A 58 4.20 11.27 7.22
C ASP A 58 5.17 11.94 6.23
N MET A 59 5.90 11.16 5.42
CA MET A 59 6.78 11.73 4.39
C MET A 59 6.02 12.18 3.14
N ALA A 60 4.79 11.69 2.94
CA ALA A 60 3.98 12.01 1.77
C ALA A 60 3.14 13.30 1.94
N GLY A 61 3.08 13.86 3.16
CA GLY A 61 2.26 15.03 3.49
C GLY A 61 0.78 14.79 3.22
N ILE A 62 0.28 13.59 3.57
CA ILE A 62 -1.12 13.19 3.33
C ILE A 62 -1.94 13.06 4.60
N LEU A 63 -1.31 13.18 5.77
CA LEU A 63 -1.97 13.17 7.06
C LEU A 63 -1.95 14.58 7.67
N ASP A 64 -3.08 14.96 8.28
CA ASP A 64 -3.14 16.18 9.06
C ASP A 64 -2.70 15.93 10.52
N GLN A 65 -2.23 16.97 11.18
CA GLN A 65 -1.75 16.90 12.56
C GLN A 65 -2.80 16.34 13.54
N PRO A 66 -4.11 16.70 13.45
CA PRO A 66 -5.14 16.07 14.29
C PRO A 66 -5.24 14.55 14.09
N THR A 67 -5.10 14.06 12.86
CA THR A 67 -5.15 12.63 12.55
C THR A 67 -3.91 11.92 13.07
N GLU A 68 -2.72 12.48 12.87
CA GLU A 68 -1.49 11.93 13.45
C GLU A 68 -1.58 11.84 14.97
N ALA A 69 -2.09 12.88 15.64
CA ALA A 69 -2.26 12.87 17.09
C ALA A 69 -3.21 11.76 17.56
N LYS A 70 -4.34 11.56 16.86
CA LYS A 70 -5.28 10.47 17.15
C LYS A 70 -4.65 9.09 16.97
N ILE A 71 -3.95 8.88 15.85
CA ILE A 71 -3.24 7.63 15.56
C ILE A 71 -2.19 7.35 16.64
N ASN A 72 -1.36 8.34 16.97
CA ASN A 72 -0.35 8.23 18.02
C ASN A 72 -0.96 7.90 19.38
N SER A 73 -2.09 8.50 19.73
CA SER A 73 -2.79 8.22 20.99
C SER A 73 -3.33 6.78 21.04
N LEU A 74 -3.95 6.30 19.96
CA LEU A 74 -4.47 4.92 19.89
C LEU A 74 -3.35 3.89 20.06
N ILE A 75 -2.24 4.08 19.35
CA ILE A 75 -1.11 3.15 19.39
C ILE A 75 -0.41 3.20 20.74
N THR A 76 -0.25 4.38 21.33
CA THR A 76 0.35 4.53 22.67
C THR A 76 -0.48 3.81 23.73
N HIS A 77 -1.80 3.91 23.66
CA HIS A 77 -2.69 3.18 24.56
C HIS A 77 -2.56 1.65 24.39
N LEU A 78 -2.57 1.16 23.16
CA LEU A 78 -2.37 -0.27 22.86
C LEU A 78 -1.04 -0.78 23.44
N GLU A 79 0.06 -0.06 23.19
CA GLU A 79 1.39 -0.46 23.66
C GLU A 79 1.47 -0.48 25.19
N GLN A 80 0.83 0.47 25.87
CA GLN A 80 0.73 0.47 27.34
C GLN A 80 -0.11 -0.69 27.88
N GLN A 81 -1.14 -1.12 27.15
CA GLN A 81 -2.04 -2.18 27.60
C GLN A 81 -1.46 -3.58 27.43
N ASN A 82 -0.84 -3.89 26.28
CA ASN A 82 -0.41 -5.25 25.97
C ASN A 82 0.99 -5.33 25.33
N GLY A 83 1.71 -4.21 25.22
CA GLY A 83 3.07 -4.16 24.68
C GLY A 83 3.17 -4.31 23.17
N ALA A 84 2.07 -4.43 22.42
CA ALA A 84 2.10 -4.49 20.96
C ALA A 84 2.52 -3.14 20.36
N GLU A 85 3.36 -3.19 19.32
CA GLU A 85 3.90 -1.99 18.68
C GLU A 85 3.31 -1.86 17.28
N VAL A 86 2.64 -0.74 17.00
CA VAL A 86 2.12 -0.42 15.66
C VAL A 86 2.84 0.82 15.14
N ALA A 87 3.24 0.84 13.88
CA ALA A 87 3.79 2.03 13.23
C ALA A 87 2.99 2.37 11.98
N VAL A 88 2.80 3.66 11.71
CA VAL A 88 2.17 4.14 10.48
C VAL A 88 3.15 5.03 9.73
N VAL A 89 3.41 4.68 8.49
CA VAL A 89 4.38 5.37 7.65
C VAL A 89 3.72 5.72 6.32
N THR A 90 3.81 6.97 5.92
CA THR A 90 3.46 7.38 4.55
C THR A 90 4.73 7.73 3.80
N VAL A 91 4.80 7.33 2.52
CA VAL A 91 5.91 7.67 1.64
C VAL A 91 5.39 8.17 0.29
N PRO A 92 6.12 9.08 -0.38
CA PRO A 92 5.77 9.49 -1.73
C PRO A 92 5.76 8.31 -2.71
N GLU A 93 6.77 7.44 -2.68
CA GLU A 93 6.88 6.24 -3.51
C GLU A 93 7.87 5.25 -2.88
N THR A 94 7.79 3.95 -3.21
CA THR A 94 8.72 2.92 -2.71
C THR A 94 9.83 2.52 -3.68
N SER A 95 9.82 3.08 -4.90
CA SER A 95 10.89 2.93 -5.88
C SER A 95 12.22 3.48 -5.32
N PRO A 96 13.37 2.82 -5.56
CA PRO A 96 13.63 1.73 -6.51
C PRO A 96 13.48 0.32 -5.91
N SER A 97 12.82 0.16 -4.76
CA SER A 97 12.61 -1.18 -4.20
C SER A 97 11.84 -2.09 -5.15
N ALA A 98 12.12 -3.41 -5.09
CA ALA A 98 11.52 -4.40 -5.99
C ALA A 98 9.97 -4.41 -5.95
N SER A 99 9.38 -4.04 -4.82
CA SER A 99 7.94 -3.79 -4.67
C SER A 99 7.66 -3.03 -3.37
N PRO A 100 6.46 -2.42 -3.22
CA PRO A 100 6.06 -1.84 -1.94
C PRO A 100 6.06 -2.88 -0.80
N LYS A 101 5.72 -4.15 -1.09
CA LYS A 101 5.82 -5.25 -0.11
C LYS A 101 7.25 -5.41 0.38
N ALA A 102 8.18 -5.55 -0.56
CA ALA A 102 9.60 -5.73 -0.26
C ALA A 102 10.18 -4.54 0.51
N PHE A 103 9.75 -3.31 0.17
CA PHE A 103 10.11 -2.12 0.93
C PHE A 103 9.58 -2.18 2.37
N THR A 104 8.29 -2.52 2.54
CA THR A 104 7.62 -2.60 3.85
C THR A 104 8.30 -3.63 4.75
N THR A 105 8.54 -4.85 4.26
CA THR A 105 9.21 -5.90 5.05
C THR A 105 10.63 -5.51 5.42
N LYS A 106 11.38 -4.87 4.51
CA LYS A 106 12.72 -4.35 4.82
C LYS A 106 12.68 -3.24 5.87
N LEU A 107 11.73 -2.31 5.77
CA LEU A 107 11.55 -1.22 6.74
C LEU A 107 11.18 -1.76 8.12
N PHE A 108 10.25 -2.71 8.18
CA PHE A 108 9.85 -3.38 9.41
C PHE A 108 11.06 -3.97 10.14
N ASN A 109 11.84 -4.79 9.43
CA ASN A 109 13.00 -5.46 10.00
C ASN A 109 14.16 -4.50 10.30
N TYR A 110 14.33 -3.46 9.48
CA TYR A 110 15.34 -2.42 9.72
C TYR A 110 15.04 -1.63 11.00
N TRP A 111 13.78 -1.30 11.25
CA TRP A 111 13.36 -0.63 12.48
C TRP A 111 13.23 -1.58 13.68
N GLY A 112 13.07 -2.88 13.43
CA GLY A 112 12.87 -3.88 14.48
C GLY A 112 11.53 -3.71 15.19
N ILE A 113 10.45 -3.51 14.42
CA ILE A 113 9.12 -3.20 14.96
C ILE A 113 8.57 -4.41 15.75
N GLY A 114 8.14 -4.18 16.99
CA GLY A 114 7.71 -5.20 17.93
C GLY A 114 8.75 -5.45 19.03
N LYS A 115 8.34 -6.07 20.13
CA LYS A 115 9.25 -6.44 21.23
C LYS A 115 10.08 -7.67 20.86
N LYS A 116 11.38 -7.63 21.14
CA LYS A 116 12.31 -8.74 20.94
C LYS A 116 11.78 -10.01 21.59
N GLY A 117 11.71 -11.09 20.81
CA GLY A 117 11.22 -12.39 21.26
C GLY A 117 9.70 -12.52 21.32
N GLN A 118 8.96 -11.41 21.38
CA GLN A 118 7.50 -11.43 21.25
C GLN A 118 7.05 -11.22 19.80
N ASN A 119 7.81 -10.46 18.99
CA ASN A 119 7.51 -10.17 17.59
C ASN A 119 6.08 -9.64 17.37
N ASN A 120 5.59 -8.85 18.31
CA ASN A 120 4.23 -8.31 18.36
C ASN A 120 4.11 -6.94 17.65
N GLY A 121 4.86 -6.79 16.56
CA GLY A 121 4.93 -5.56 15.77
C GLY A 121 3.97 -5.56 14.58
N VAL A 122 3.47 -4.38 14.20
CA VAL A 122 2.71 -4.15 12.96
C VAL A 122 3.18 -2.86 12.29
N LEU A 123 3.43 -2.88 10.98
CA LEU A 123 3.74 -1.69 10.19
C LEU A 123 2.66 -1.47 9.14
N VAL A 124 2.06 -0.29 9.12
CA VAL A 124 1.18 0.19 8.07
C VAL A 124 1.97 1.15 7.18
N LEU A 125 2.30 0.74 5.97
CA LEU A 125 2.92 1.59 4.96
C LEU A 125 1.88 2.06 3.94
N ILE A 126 1.78 3.37 3.72
CA ILE A 126 0.94 4.00 2.71
C ILE A 126 1.85 4.66 1.68
N SER A 127 1.96 4.08 0.49
CA SER A 127 2.71 4.68 -0.61
C SER A 127 1.78 5.41 -1.57
N LYS A 128 1.90 6.75 -1.61
CA LYS A 128 0.99 7.62 -2.37
C LYS A 128 1.14 7.44 -3.87
N GLY A 129 2.36 7.45 -4.38
CA GLY A 129 2.73 7.29 -5.78
C GLY A 129 2.40 5.89 -6.31
N ASP A 130 2.70 4.87 -5.52
CA ASP A 130 2.34 3.48 -5.85
C ASP A 130 0.82 3.21 -5.75
N ARG A 131 0.07 4.14 -5.14
CA ARG A 131 -1.35 3.98 -4.75
C ARG A 131 -1.60 2.66 -4.05
N ARG A 132 -0.73 2.33 -3.09
CA ARG A 132 -0.66 1.02 -2.46
C ARG A 132 -0.45 1.13 -0.95
N VAL A 133 -1.24 0.36 -0.22
CA VAL A 133 -1.11 0.18 1.22
C VAL A 133 -0.56 -1.22 1.46
N GLU A 134 0.37 -1.32 2.38
CA GLU A 134 0.94 -2.56 2.87
C GLU A 134 0.87 -2.59 4.37
N ILE A 135 0.37 -3.69 4.92
CA ILE A 135 0.39 -3.95 6.35
C ILE A 135 1.24 -5.18 6.56
N GLU A 136 2.34 -4.99 7.28
CA GLU A 136 3.29 -6.03 7.64
C GLU A 136 3.09 -6.39 9.11
N THR A 137 2.95 -7.68 9.40
CA THR A 137 2.74 -8.20 10.75
C THR A 137 3.94 -9.04 11.18
N GLY A 138 4.46 -8.79 12.38
CA GLY A 138 5.47 -9.65 13.00
C GLY A 138 4.89 -11.01 13.41
N TYR A 139 5.78 -12.00 13.54
CA TYR A 139 5.39 -13.39 13.82
C TYR A 139 4.49 -13.59 15.05
N GLY A 140 4.63 -12.74 16.07
CA GLY A 140 3.90 -12.87 17.33
C GLY A 140 2.42 -12.52 17.24
N VAL A 141 2.02 -11.78 16.20
CA VAL A 141 0.64 -11.31 16.03
C VAL A 141 -0.06 -11.98 14.85
N GLU A 142 0.59 -12.89 14.11
CA GLU A 142 0.00 -13.57 12.95
C GLU A 142 -1.26 -14.39 13.31
N SER A 143 -1.35 -14.94 14.52
CA SER A 143 -2.54 -15.66 14.99
C SER A 143 -3.73 -14.74 15.27
N ILE A 144 -3.47 -13.46 15.58
CA ILE A 144 -4.47 -12.43 15.91
C ILE A 144 -4.84 -11.62 14.66
N LEU A 145 -3.85 -11.36 13.82
CA LEU A 145 -3.90 -10.61 12.56
C LEU A 145 -3.39 -11.49 11.41
N PRO A 146 -4.06 -12.60 11.08
CA PRO A 146 -3.71 -13.37 9.91
C PRO A 146 -3.95 -12.54 8.65
N ASN A 147 -3.20 -12.83 7.58
CA ASN A 147 -3.22 -12.03 6.36
C ASN A 147 -4.63 -11.82 5.78
N ALA A 148 -5.53 -12.80 5.90
CA ALA A 148 -6.93 -12.67 5.47
C ALA A 148 -7.69 -11.57 6.23
N LYS A 149 -7.47 -11.48 7.54
CA LYS A 149 -8.08 -10.44 8.40
C LYS A 149 -7.47 -9.07 8.09
N VAL A 150 -6.15 -9.01 7.92
CA VAL A 150 -5.46 -7.78 7.52
C VAL A 150 -5.95 -7.30 6.15
N GLY A 151 -6.09 -8.21 5.18
CA GLY A 151 -6.66 -7.93 3.87
C GLY A 151 -8.08 -7.40 3.95
N ASN A 152 -8.93 -8.01 4.79
CA ASN A 152 -10.29 -7.53 5.02
C ASN A 152 -10.33 -6.11 5.63
N ILE A 153 -9.45 -5.79 6.58
CA ILE A 153 -9.31 -4.43 7.12
C ILE A 153 -8.94 -3.45 6.00
N ILE A 154 -7.98 -3.81 5.15
CA ILE A 154 -7.57 -2.98 4.01
C ILE A 154 -8.73 -2.76 3.05
N ASP A 155 -9.47 -3.81 2.70
CA ASP A 155 -10.53 -3.74 1.70
C ASP A 155 -11.79 -3.02 2.20
N THR A 156 -12.08 -3.11 3.50
CA THR A 156 -13.32 -2.55 4.08
C THR A 156 -13.12 -1.19 4.76
N GLN A 157 -11.99 -0.95 5.41
CA GLN A 157 -11.75 0.26 6.21
C GLN A 157 -10.87 1.28 5.48
N ILE A 158 -9.87 0.82 4.73
CA ILE A 158 -8.81 1.69 4.18
C ILE A 158 -9.10 2.06 2.72
N THR A 159 -9.17 1.05 1.85
CA THR A 159 -9.25 1.21 0.39
C THR A 159 -10.44 2.05 -0.08
N PRO A 160 -11.66 1.91 0.48
CA PRO A 160 -12.80 2.71 0.04
C PRO A 160 -12.59 4.21 0.29
N LYS A 161 -11.94 4.57 1.41
CA LYS A 161 -11.64 5.96 1.78
C LYS A 161 -10.51 6.54 0.93
N PHE A 162 -9.44 5.78 0.71
CA PHE A 162 -8.35 6.21 -0.17
C PHE A 162 -8.79 6.42 -1.62
N LYS A 163 -9.75 5.61 -2.11
CA LYS A 163 -10.37 5.83 -3.44
C LYS A 163 -11.11 7.17 -3.54
N GLN A 164 -11.62 7.68 -2.42
CA GLN A 164 -12.31 8.98 -2.32
C GLN A 164 -11.35 10.13 -2.02
N GLY A 165 -10.04 9.87 -1.86
CA GLY A 165 -9.05 10.86 -1.45
C GLY A 165 -9.03 11.14 0.06
N ASP A 166 -9.82 10.42 0.85
CA ASP A 166 -9.86 10.52 2.32
C ASP A 166 -8.70 9.72 2.95
N PHE A 167 -7.47 10.24 2.83
CA PHE A 167 -6.28 9.60 3.41
C PHE A 167 -6.28 9.64 4.94
N ASN A 168 -6.70 10.76 5.53
CA ASN A 168 -6.84 10.89 6.99
C ASN A 168 -7.78 9.85 7.57
N GLY A 169 -9.00 9.76 7.02
CA GLY A 169 -9.99 8.81 7.49
C GLY A 169 -9.58 7.37 7.23
N GLY A 170 -8.93 7.07 6.09
CA GLY A 170 -8.50 5.72 5.75
C GLY A 170 -7.39 5.22 6.67
N ALA A 171 -6.38 6.05 6.94
CA ALA A 171 -5.29 5.72 7.86
C ALA A 171 -5.83 5.53 9.29
N LEU A 172 -6.65 6.47 9.78
CA LEU A 172 -7.23 6.39 11.12
C LEU A 172 -8.15 5.16 11.29
N ALA A 173 -9.02 4.89 10.32
CA ALA A 173 -9.92 3.73 10.37
C ALA A 173 -9.15 2.41 10.33
N GLY A 174 -8.14 2.31 9.46
CA GLY A 174 -7.25 1.15 9.38
C GLY A 174 -6.51 0.91 10.70
N THR A 175 -5.86 1.93 11.24
CA THR A 175 -5.16 1.81 12.53
C THR A 175 -6.11 1.44 13.66
N LYS A 176 -7.29 2.05 13.74
CA LYS A 176 -8.28 1.72 14.76
C LYS A 176 -8.71 0.25 14.68
N ALA A 177 -8.95 -0.27 13.48
CA ALA A 177 -9.32 -1.67 13.28
C ALA A 177 -8.20 -2.64 13.71
N LEU A 178 -6.94 -2.30 13.43
CA LEU A 178 -5.77 -3.06 13.89
C LEU A 178 -5.65 -3.05 15.42
N VAL A 179 -5.82 -1.88 16.05
CA VAL A 179 -5.78 -1.72 17.51
C VAL A 179 -6.86 -2.57 18.18
N VAL A 180 -8.11 -2.47 17.72
CA VAL A 180 -9.23 -3.28 18.25
C VAL A 180 -8.95 -4.78 18.13
N ALA A 181 -8.39 -5.21 17.00
CA ALA A 181 -8.03 -6.60 16.77
C ALA A 181 -6.94 -7.10 17.73
N LEU A 182 -5.98 -6.24 18.10
CA LEU A 182 -4.88 -6.56 19.02
C LEU A 182 -5.29 -6.45 20.50
N GLU A 183 -6.23 -5.57 20.83
CA GLU A 183 -6.79 -5.46 22.19
C GLU A 183 -7.69 -6.64 22.56
N ASN A 184 -8.44 -7.18 21.59
CA ASN A 184 -9.44 -8.23 21.82
C ASN A 184 -9.21 -9.50 20.96
N PRO A 185 -8.16 -10.29 21.22
CA PRO A 185 -7.82 -11.46 20.40
C PRO A 185 -8.94 -12.51 20.34
N SER A 186 -9.75 -12.63 21.41
CA SER A 186 -10.78 -13.65 21.59
C SER A 186 -12.11 -13.37 20.88
N VAL A 187 -12.35 -12.13 20.42
CA VAL A 187 -13.66 -11.70 19.86
C VAL A 187 -13.70 -11.82 18.32
N SER A 188 -12.57 -12.13 17.68
CA SER A 188 -12.42 -11.99 16.22
C SER A 188 -12.81 -13.19 15.35
N ASN A 189 -13.33 -14.29 15.91
CA ASN A 189 -13.74 -15.47 15.12
C ASN A 189 -15.25 -15.49 14.78
N GLN A 190 -15.95 -14.36 14.87
CA GLN A 190 -17.35 -14.26 14.46
C GLN A 190 -17.44 -13.47 13.13
N PRO A 191 -18.01 -14.05 12.06
CA PRO A 191 -18.43 -13.27 10.90
C PRO A 191 -19.46 -12.24 11.37
N THR A 192 -19.19 -10.96 11.17
CA THR A 192 -20.19 -9.89 11.39
C THR A 192 -21.41 -10.18 10.52
N PRO A 193 -22.64 -10.25 11.08
CA PRO A 193 -23.85 -10.42 10.30
C PRO A 193 -24.04 -9.23 9.36
N ILE A 194 -24.29 -9.53 8.08
CA ILE A 194 -24.71 -8.55 7.09
C ILE A 194 -26.10 -8.05 7.52
N ALA A 195 -26.20 -6.78 7.91
CA ALA A 195 -27.49 -6.13 8.09
C ALA A 195 -28.15 -5.97 6.71
N ILE A 196 -29.17 -6.78 6.46
CA ILE A 196 -30.06 -6.66 5.31
C ILE A 196 -31.05 -5.51 5.61
N PRO A 197 -31.14 -4.45 4.80
CA PRO A 197 -32.26 -3.52 4.90
C PRO A 197 -33.55 -4.21 4.41
N PRO A 198 -34.69 -4.05 5.11
CA PRO A 198 -35.94 -4.69 4.71
C PRO A 198 -36.47 -4.05 3.42
N ASN A 199 -36.79 -4.92 2.44
CA ASN A 199 -37.56 -4.59 1.26
C ASN A 199 -38.95 -4.06 1.65
N SER A 200 -39.46 -3.11 0.87
CA SER A 200 -40.88 -2.80 0.81
C SER A 200 -41.25 -2.59 -0.66
N ASP A 201 -41.73 -3.66 -1.28
CA ASP A 201 -42.55 -3.56 -2.48
C ASP A 201 -43.96 -3.13 -2.08
N THR A 202 -44.50 -2.11 -2.74
CA THR A 202 -45.90 -2.10 -3.21
C THR A 202 -46.04 -1.11 -4.37
N THR A 203 -46.35 -1.69 -5.51
CA THR A 203 -46.73 -1.16 -6.82
C THR A 203 -48.00 -0.28 -6.77
N THR A 204 -48.04 0.84 -7.52
CA THR A 204 -49.12 1.13 -8.50
C THR A 204 -48.89 2.42 -9.33
N VAL A 205 -48.61 2.21 -10.62
CA VAL A 205 -49.14 2.84 -11.86
C VAL A 205 -49.66 4.29 -11.82
N ALA A 206 -49.05 5.21 -12.60
CA ALA A 206 -49.63 5.73 -13.85
C ALA A 206 -48.90 6.98 -14.40
N ALA A 207 -48.83 7.02 -15.74
CA ALA A 207 -48.75 8.18 -16.64
C ALA A 207 -47.37 8.84 -16.92
N GLU A 208 -46.85 8.50 -18.10
CA GLU A 208 -46.08 9.37 -19.01
C GLU A 208 -46.84 10.69 -19.30
N PRO A 209 -46.16 11.80 -19.68
CA PRO A 209 -45.57 11.87 -21.02
C PRO A 209 -44.26 12.67 -21.16
N ALA A 210 -43.62 12.41 -22.31
CA ALA A 210 -42.91 13.36 -23.17
C ALA A 210 -41.48 13.80 -22.83
N ALA A 211 -40.57 13.21 -23.62
CA ALA A 211 -39.37 13.77 -24.23
C ALA A 211 -39.18 15.30 -24.14
N ILE A 212 -37.99 15.71 -23.67
CA ILE A 212 -37.16 16.77 -24.28
C ILE A 212 -35.69 16.41 -24.02
N SER A 213 -34.94 16.24 -25.09
CA SER A 213 -33.47 16.25 -25.15
C SER A 213 -32.93 17.66 -25.04
N PRO A 214 -31.82 17.92 -24.31
CA PRO A 214 -31.02 19.12 -24.55
C PRO A 214 -29.82 18.80 -25.44
N GLU A 215 -29.75 19.51 -26.58
CA GLU A 215 -28.53 19.69 -27.38
C GLU A 215 -27.43 20.39 -26.56
N PRO A 216 -26.14 20.16 -26.85
CA PRO A 216 -25.07 20.97 -26.30
C PRO A 216 -24.94 22.27 -27.09
N THR A 217 -25.33 23.39 -26.48
CA THR A 217 -25.03 24.73 -27.00
C THR A 217 -23.54 25.01 -26.89
N GLN A 218 -22.96 25.26 -28.06
CA GLN A 218 -21.64 25.80 -28.31
C GLN A 218 -21.63 27.28 -27.92
N ASP A 219 -20.78 27.66 -26.96
CA ASP A 219 -20.28 29.02 -26.82
C ASP A 219 -18.82 29.01 -26.34
N ASN A 220 -18.08 29.95 -26.89
CA ASN A 220 -16.65 29.85 -27.22
C ASN A 220 -15.69 30.28 -26.09
N ASN A 221 -14.42 29.97 -26.34
CA ASN A 221 -13.21 30.68 -25.87
C ASN A 221 -12.66 30.35 -24.48
N VAL A 222 -12.01 29.19 -24.33
CA VAL A 222 -10.66 29.08 -23.71
C VAL A 222 -9.92 27.88 -24.33
N LEU A 223 -9.52 27.99 -25.60
CA LEU A 223 -8.64 27.03 -26.24
C LEU A 223 -7.70 27.82 -27.15
N TRP A 224 -6.53 28.23 -26.64
CA TRP A 224 -5.25 28.39 -27.37
C TRP A 224 -4.13 28.87 -26.41
N GLY A 225 -4.03 28.26 -25.22
CA GLY A 225 -2.89 28.47 -24.33
C GLY A 225 -2.65 27.21 -23.50
N LEU A 226 -1.44 26.66 -23.56
CA LEU A 226 -0.94 25.46 -22.86
C LEU A 226 -0.95 24.13 -23.65
N LEU A 227 -0.53 24.18 -24.91
CA LEU A 227 0.28 23.08 -25.47
C LEU A 227 1.66 23.14 -24.79
N GLY A 228 1.93 22.21 -23.87
CA GLY A 228 3.28 22.07 -23.29
C GLY A 228 3.44 21.03 -22.19
N VAL A 229 2.44 20.80 -21.33
CA VAL A 229 2.60 19.90 -20.16
C VAL A 229 1.44 18.89 -19.99
N GLY A 230 0.29 19.09 -20.64
CA GLY A 230 -0.87 18.20 -20.51
C GLY A 230 -0.79 16.87 -21.28
N GLY A 231 0.08 16.76 -22.28
CA GLY A 231 0.13 15.60 -23.18
C GLY A 231 0.55 14.29 -22.52
N LEU A 232 1.48 14.34 -21.56
CA LEU A 232 2.03 13.16 -20.91
C LEU A 232 1.14 12.64 -19.75
N ILE A 233 0.47 13.53 -19.00
CA ILE A 233 -0.47 13.12 -17.94
C ILE A 233 -1.74 12.50 -18.55
N SER A 234 -2.26 13.07 -19.64
CA SER A 234 -3.37 12.44 -20.37
C SER A 234 -2.97 11.15 -21.06
N ALA A 235 -1.74 11.02 -21.57
CA ALA A 235 -1.25 9.76 -22.13
C ALA A 235 -1.11 8.67 -21.06
N ILE A 236 -0.54 8.97 -19.87
CA ILE A 236 -0.37 7.99 -18.78
C ILE A 236 -1.73 7.61 -18.17
N GLY A 237 -2.62 8.58 -17.96
CA GLY A 237 -4.00 8.35 -17.49
C GLY A 237 -4.83 7.51 -18.47
N THR A 238 -4.72 7.79 -19.77
CA THR A 238 -5.39 6.99 -20.81
C THR A 238 -4.77 5.61 -20.97
N LEU A 239 -3.45 5.45 -20.81
CA LEU A 239 -2.78 4.13 -20.80
C LEU A 239 -3.16 3.30 -19.55
N ALA A 240 -3.25 3.92 -18.37
CA ALA A 240 -3.70 3.25 -17.14
C ALA A 240 -5.19 2.85 -17.20
N TRP A 241 -6.04 3.70 -17.79
CA TRP A 241 -7.46 3.39 -18.02
C TRP A 241 -7.65 2.32 -19.11
N ARG A 242 -6.83 2.34 -20.17
CA ARG A 242 -6.82 1.33 -21.24
C ARG A 242 -6.29 -0.03 -20.77
N ARG A 243 -5.43 -0.07 -19.74
CA ARG A 243 -4.89 -1.30 -19.13
C ARG A 243 -5.85 -2.05 -18.17
N ARG A 244 -6.95 -1.42 -17.71
CA ARG A 244 -7.96 -2.07 -16.83
C ARG A 244 -9.24 -2.50 -17.53
N ARG A 245 -9.32 -2.29 -18.86
CA ARG A 245 -10.40 -2.82 -19.69
C ARG A 245 -10.03 -4.21 -20.18
N VAL A 246 -10.94 -5.17 -19.99
CA VAL A 246 -10.81 -6.50 -20.57
C VAL A 246 -12.02 -6.78 -21.43
N SER A 247 -11.76 -7.30 -22.62
CA SER A 247 -12.79 -7.80 -23.51
C SER A 247 -12.91 -9.30 -23.26
N ILE A 248 -14.08 -9.76 -22.81
CA ILE A 248 -14.36 -11.17 -22.54
C ILE A 248 -15.55 -11.62 -23.38
N GLU A 249 -15.59 -12.91 -23.70
CA GLU A 249 -16.70 -13.50 -24.43
C GLU A 249 -18.00 -13.39 -23.62
N PRO A 250 -19.17 -13.44 -24.26
CA PRO A 250 -20.46 -13.34 -23.56
C PRO A 250 -20.69 -14.46 -22.54
N GLU A 251 -20.06 -15.62 -22.77
CA GLU A 251 -20.12 -16.82 -21.95
C GLU A 251 -18.77 -17.53 -22.01
N GLY A 252 -18.41 -18.19 -20.91
CA GLY A 252 -17.14 -18.89 -20.77
C GLY A 252 -16.49 -18.65 -19.41
N GLN A 253 -15.20 -18.97 -19.33
CA GLN A 253 -14.40 -18.80 -18.12
C GLN A 253 -13.09 -18.11 -18.44
N SER A 254 -12.63 -17.22 -17.56
CA SER A 254 -11.31 -16.58 -17.69
C SER A 254 -10.66 -16.34 -16.35
N ARG A 255 -9.33 -16.35 -16.33
CA ARG A 255 -8.52 -16.13 -15.13
C ARG A 255 -7.57 -14.97 -15.34
N PHE A 256 -7.58 -13.99 -14.44
CA PHE A 256 -6.77 -12.79 -14.54
C PHE A 256 -5.95 -12.55 -13.28
N ASN A 257 -4.67 -12.20 -13.46
CA ASN A 257 -3.84 -11.70 -12.37
C ASN A 257 -4.16 -10.22 -12.09
N GLY A 258 -4.27 -9.88 -10.80
CA GLY A 258 -4.61 -8.55 -10.30
C GLY A 258 -6.09 -8.39 -9.91
N GLY A 259 -6.45 -7.18 -9.49
CA GLY A 259 -7.79 -6.88 -8.97
C GLY A 259 -8.87 -6.70 -10.04
N SER A 260 -10.06 -6.29 -9.58
CA SER A 260 -11.27 -6.10 -10.39
C SER A 260 -11.01 -5.21 -11.62
N ARG A 261 -11.62 -5.61 -12.74
CA ARG A 261 -11.46 -4.97 -14.05
C ARG A 261 -12.81 -4.57 -14.61
N THR A 262 -12.81 -3.62 -15.53
CA THR A 262 -14.03 -3.26 -16.26
C THR A 262 -14.16 -4.19 -17.47
N CYS A 263 -15.17 -5.07 -17.43
CA CYS A 263 -15.40 -6.08 -18.47
C CYS A 263 -16.29 -5.55 -19.59
N PHE A 264 -15.88 -5.78 -20.84
CA PHE A 264 -16.60 -5.45 -22.07
C PHE A 264 -16.84 -6.71 -22.90
N CYS A 265 -17.98 -6.77 -23.58
CA CYS A 265 -18.35 -7.93 -24.38
C CYS A 265 -17.50 -7.96 -25.65
N ALA A 266 -16.86 -9.09 -25.92
CA ALA A 266 -16.04 -9.27 -27.11
C ALA A 266 -16.86 -9.13 -28.41
N THR A 267 -18.13 -9.53 -28.38
CA THR A 267 -19.04 -9.51 -29.54
C THR A 267 -19.60 -8.12 -29.80
N CYS A 268 -20.36 -7.54 -28.85
CA CYS A 268 -21.08 -6.28 -29.09
C CYS A 268 -20.39 -5.03 -28.52
N LYS A 269 -19.22 -5.18 -27.88
CA LYS A 269 -18.42 -4.10 -27.26
C LYS A 269 -19.12 -3.32 -26.14
N LYS A 270 -20.36 -3.69 -25.74
CA LYS A 270 -21.04 -3.13 -24.57
C LYS A 270 -20.36 -3.58 -23.28
N ARG A 271 -20.50 -2.76 -22.23
CA ARG A 271 -20.04 -3.09 -20.88
C ARG A 271 -20.88 -4.26 -20.34
N LEU A 272 -20.23 -5.23 -19.68
CA LEU A 272 -20.95 -6.29 -18.98
C LEU A 272 -21.44 -5.81 -17.61
N GLU A 273 -22.52 -6.43 -17.18
CA GLU A 273 -23.13 -6.24 -15.86
C GLU A 273 -22.72 -7.39 -14.94
N LYS A 274 -22.51 -7.08 -13.67
CA LYS A 274 -22.16 -8.10 -12.68
C LYS A 274 -23.39 -8.97 -12.38
N VAL A 275 -23.18 -10.29 -12.36
CA VAL A 275 -24.18 -11.26 -11.90
C VAL A 275 -24.14 -11.32 -10.38
N ASP A 276 -25.27 -11.68 -9.76
CA ASP A 276 -25.37 -11.85 -8.32
C ASP A 276 -24.35 -12.89 -7.82
N ASP A 277 -23.65 -12.56 -6.73
CA ASP A 277 -22.58 -13.40 -6.19
C ASP A 277 -23.10 -14.74 -5.68
N SER A 278 -24.38 -14.84 -5.28
CA SER A 278 -25.00 -16.09 -4.82
C SER A 278 -25.13 -17.13 -5.94
N ILE A 279 -25.46 -16.68 -7.16
CA ILE A 279 -25.55 -17.53 -8.35
C ILE A 279 -24.16 -18.11 -8.68
N ILE A 280 -23.13 -17.26 -8.58
CA ILE A 280 -21.76 -17.68 -8.83
C ILE A 280 -21.30 -18.67 -7.78
N GLN A 281 -21.51 -18.37 -6.50
CA GLN A 281 -21.15 -19.25 -5.40
C GLN A 281 -21.78 -20.65 -5.53
N ALA A 282 -23.05 -20.73 -5.94
CA ALA A 282 -23.74 -22.00 -6.15
C ALA A 282 -23.16 -22.84 -7.30
N THR A 283 -22.43 -22.21 -8.23
CA THR A 283 -21.85 -22.87 -9.41
C THR A 283 -20.38 -23.25 -9.22
N LEU A 284 -19.74 -22.80 -8.13
CA LEU A 284 -18.32 -23.09 -7.87
C LEU A 284 -18.12 -24.54 -7.41
N SER A 285 -17.06 -25.16 -7.89
CA SER A 285 -16.57 -26.45 -7.40
C SER A 285 -16.01 -26.33 -5.97
N GLN A 286 -15.88 -27.45 -5.25
CA GLN A 286 -15.37 -27.45 -3.88
C GLN A 286 -13.99 -26.75 -3.75
N PRO A 287 -12.98 -27.00 -4.61
CA PRO A 287 -11.71 -26.27 -4.55
C PRO A 287 -11.85 -24.77 -4.78
N GLU A 288 -12.68 -24.34 -5.74
CA GLU A 288 -12.94 -22.93 -6.03
C GLU A 288 -13.62 -22.23 -4.84
N GLN A 289 -14.58 -22.90 -4.19
CA GLN A 289 -15.23 -22.38 -2.98
C GLN A 289 -14.23 -22.17 -1.85
N VAL A 290 -13.32 -23.12 -1.65
CA VAL A 290 -12.25 -22.99 -0.64
C VAL A 290 -11.31 -21.83 -1.01
N ALA A 291 -10.89 -21.72 -2.27
CA ALA A 291 -10.04 -20.64 -2.75
C ALA A 291 -10.69 -19.26 -2.54
N GLN A 292 -12.00 -19.15 -2.82
CA GLN A 292 -12.77 -17.95 -2.54
C GLN A 292 -12.86 -17.65 -1.04
N LYS A 293 -13.10 -18.69 -0.22
CA LYS A 293 -13.22 -18.56 1.23
C LYS A 293 -11.91 -18.09 1.89
N ILE A 294 -10.77 -18.59 1.45
CA ILE A 294 -9.46 -18.19 1.98
C ILE A 294 -8.93 -16.88 1.35
N GLY A 295 -9.66 -16.33 0.36
CA GLY A 295 -9.31 -15.09 -0.32
C GLY A 295 -8.16 -15.21 -1.31
N SER A 296 -7.81 -16.42 -1.74
CA SER A 296 -6.74 -16.64 -2.71
C SER A 296 -7.18 -16.35 -4.14
N ILE A 297 -8.47 -16.44 -4.43
CA ILE A 297 -9.08 -16.12 -5.73
C ILE A 297 -10.45 -15.51 -5.49
N LYS A 298 -10.80 -14.48 -6.25
CA LYS A 298 -12.16 -13.95 -6.27
C LYS A 298 -12.86 -14.36 -7.56
N PHE A 299 -13.95 -15.12 -7.45
CA PHE A 299 -14.78 -15.46 -8.60
C PHE A 299 -15.93 -14.45 -8.73
N GLU A 300 -16.14 -13.93 -9.94
CA GLU A 300 -17.22 -13.01 -10.29
C GLU A 300 -17.89 -13.47 -11.59
N GLY A 301 -19.19 -13.21 -11.74
CA GLY A 301 -19.92 -13.44 -12.97
C GLY A 301 -20.23 -12.14 -13.70
N TRP A 302 -20.16 -12.17 -15.03
CA TRP A 302 -20.43 -11.03 -15.88
C TRP A 302 -21.39 -11.42 -17.00
N LYS A 303 -22.54 -10.77 -17.09
CA LYS A 303 -23.53 -10.98 -18.16
C LYS A 303 -23.55 -9.80 -19.12
N CYS A 304 -23.70 -10.09 -20.41
CA CYS A 304 -23.83 -9.07 -21.44
C CYS A 304 -25.31 -8.76 -21.68
N PRO A 305 -25.82 -7.54 -21.46
CA PRO A 305 -27.25 -7.24 -21.58
C PRO A 305 -27.82 -7.47 -22.98
N ASN A 306 -26.98 -7.51 -24.02
CA ASN A 306 -27.41 -7.72 -25.41
C ASN A 306 -27.21 -9.15 -25.90
N CYS A 307 -26.06 -9.75 -25.57
CA CYS A 307 -25.69 -11.06 -26.11
C CYS A 307 -26.14 -12.22 -25.21
N SER A 308 -26.35 -12.00 -23.91
CA SER A 308 -26.65 -13.10 -22.97
C SER A 308 -27.98 -13.78 -23.24
N GLN A 309 -28.97 -13.05 -23.77
CA GLN A 309 -30.31 -13.56 -24.02
C GLN A 309 -30.37 -14.58 -25.17
N GLN A 310 -29.34 -14.62 -26.02
CA GLN A 310 -29.27 -15.50 -27.19
C GLN A 310 -28.40 -16.74 -26.94
N LEU A 311 -27.85 -16.89 -25.73
CA LEU A 311 -26.96 -17.99 -25.36
C LEU A 311 -27.77 -19.17 -24.80
N THR A 312 -27.33 -20.38 -25.12
CA THR A 312 -27.99 -21.62 -24.69
C THR A 312 -27.44 -22.19 -23.37
N GLY A 313 -26.35 -21.62 -22.85
CA GLY A 313 -25.71 -22.07 -21.61
C GLY A 313 -26.11 -21.26 -20.38
N SER A 314 -25.13 -21.01 -19.51
CA SER A 314 -25.26 -20.24 -18.26
C SER A 314 -25.70 -18.78 -18.47
N GLY A 315 -25.48 -18.23 -19.66
CA GLY A 315 -25.84 -16.84 -19.98
C GLY A 315 -24.92 -15.79 -19.34
N TYR A 316 -23.80 -16.21 -18.74
CA TYR A 316 -22.79 -15.32 -18.18
C TYR A 316 -21.37 -15.87 -18.35
N HIS A 317 -20.38 -14.98 -18.25
CA HIS A 317 -18.96 -15.31 -18.25
C HIS A 317 -18.42 -15.28 -16.82
N ARG A 318 -17.78 -16.37 -16.37
CA ARG A 318 -17.15 -16.45 -15.04
C ARG A 318 -15.70 -15.98 -15.10
N VAL A 319 -15.32 -15.11 -14.17
CA VAL A 319 -13.98 -14.54 -14.09
C VAL A 319 -13.37 -14.84 -12.73
N ALA A 320 -12.19 -15.44 -12.73
CA ALA A 320 -11.35 -15.67 -11.56
C ALA A 320 -10.26 -14.59 -11.46
N PHE A 321 -10.33 -13.72 -10.46
CA PHE A 321 -9.31 -12.72 -10.17
C PHE A 321 -8.33 -13.24 -9.14
N VAL A 322 -7.07 -13.42 -9.54
CA VAL A 322 -5.98 -13.89 -8.69
C VAL A 322 -5.21 -12.67 -8.16
N PRO A 323 -5.21 -12.39 -6.85
CA PRO A 323 -4.41 -11.33 -6.26
C PRO A 323 -2.92 -11.53 -6.58
N ARG A 324 -2.16 -10.45 -6.73
CA ARG A 324 -0.70 -10.54 -7.00
C ARG A 324 0.12 -10.94 -5.78
N SER A 325 -0.50 -11.40 -4.70
CA SER A 325 0.18 -11.85 -3.48
C SER A 325 0.76 -13.25 -3.68
N GLY A 326 2.05 -13.44 -3.42
CA GLY A 326 2.70 -14.77 -3.41
C GLY A 326 2.40 -15.61 -2.17
N GLN A 327 1.31 -15.32 -1.44
CA GLN A 327 0.98 -15.96 -0.17
C GLN A 327 0.38 -17.36 -0.36
N PHE A 328 -0.37 -17.57 -1.44
CA PHE A 328 -1.02 -18.84 -1.75
C PHE A 328 -0.31 -19.52 -2.90
N ARG A 329 -0.28 -20.85 -2.89
CA ARG A 329 0.24 -21.66 -3.99
C ARG A 329 -0.80 -22.64 -4.51
N GLU A 330 -0.62 -23.02 -5.76
CA GLU A 330 -1.47 -23.98 -6.44
C GLU A 330 -1.21 -25.38 -5.88
N CYS A 331 -2.28 -26.07 -5.52
CA CYS A 331 -2.21 -27.43 -5.02
C CYS A 331 -2.07 -28.41 -6.18
N PRO A 332 -1.09 -29.33 -6.18
CA PRO A 332 -0.94 -30.32 -7.26
C PRO A 332 -2.03 -31.40 -7.25
N THR A 333 -2.86 -31.47 -6.20
CA THR A 333 -3.92 -32.48 -6.07
C THR A 333 -5.30 -31.94 -6.41
N CYS A 334 -5.64 -30.72 -5.97
CA CYS A 334 -6.94 -30.10 -6.26
C CYS A 334 -6.86 -28.98 -7.31
N GLU A 335 -5.66 -28.73 -7.86
CA GLU A 335 -5.38 -27.80 -8.97
C GLU A 335 -5.83 -26.36 -8.74
N GLU A 336 -5.97 -25.97 -7.47
CA GLU A 336 -6.44 -24.64 -7.10
C GLU A 336 -5.50 -23.94 -6.10
N LEU A 337 -5.55 -22.60 -6.03
CA LEU A 337 -4.71 -21.78 -5.14
C LEU A 337 -5.13 -21.92 -3.67
N THR A 338 -4.95 -23.11 -3.09
CA THR A 338 -5.46 -23.45 -1.76
C THR A 338 -4.36 -23.83 -0.77
N ILE A 339 -3.09 -23.81 -1.18
CA ILE A 339 -1.96 -24.05 -0.27
C ILE A 339 -1.68 -22.79 0.54
N THR A 340 -1.60 -22.97 1.86
CA THR A 340 -1.09 -22.00 2.84
C THR A 340 0.17 -22.54 3.49
N HIS A 341 1.11 -21.67 3.88
CA HIS A 341 2.32 -22.08 4.57
C HIS A 341 2.27 -21.66 6.03
N THR A 342 2.66 -22.57 6.92
CA THR A 342 2.92 -22.27 8.33
C THR A 342 4.39 -22.49 8.61
N THR A 343 4.99 -21.63 9.42
CA THR A 343 6.38 -21.76 9.84
C THR A 343 6.45 -22.03 11.32
N GLN A 344 7.19 -23.07 11.72
CA GLN A 344 7.50 -23.37 13.11
C GLN A 344 9.01 -23.31 13.31
N THR A 345 9.48 -22.49 14.25
CA THR A 345 10.90 -22.49 14.62
C THR A 345 11.22 -23.72 15.45
N LEU A 346 12.05 -24.63 14.89
CA LEU A 346 12.57 -25.79 15.61
C LEU A 346 13.74 -25.40 16.51
N GLN A 347 14.60 -24.53 15.99
CA GLN A 347 15.79 -24.05 16.69
C GLN A 347 16.03 -22.58 16.35
N ARG A 348 16.17 -21.75 17.37
CA ARG A 348 16.43 -20.32 17.18
C ARG A 348 17.88 -20.09 16.71
N PRO A 349 18.12 -19.14 15.78
CA PRO A 349 19.47 -18.73 15.43
C PRO A 349 20.14 -17.98 16.58
N THR A 350 21.44 -18.14 16.72
CA THR A 350 22.28 -17.34 17.60
C THR A 350 23.37 -16.65 16.78
N GLN A 351 24.23 -15.87 17.43
CA GLN A 351 25.42 -15.30 16.78
C GLN A 351 26.44 -16.38 16.38
N TYR A 352 26.37 -17.55 17.02
CA TYR A 352 27.34 -18.63 16.84
C TYR A 352 26.76 -19.84 16.08
N SER A 353 25.45 -20.04 16.13
CA SER A 353 24.75 -21.19 15.56
C SER A 353 23.63 -20.74 14.62
N GLN A 354 23.47 -21.43 13.50
CA GLN A 354 22.30 -21.26 12.64
C GLN A 354 21.03 -21.72 13.37
N GLY A 355 19.89 -21.17 12.98
CA GLY A 355 18.59 -21.67 13.41
C GLY A 355 18.05 -22.69 12.41
N ARG A 356 16.96 -23.35 12.78
CA ARG A 356 16.19 -24.24 11.90
C ARG A 356 14.71 -23.93 12.05
N ARG A 357 14.00 -23.90 10.93
CA ARG A 357 12.54 -23.79 10.88
C ARG A 357 11.95 -24.91 10.06
N LEU A 358 10.81 -25.43 10.50
CA LEU A 358 9.96 -26.31 9.73
C LEU A 358 8.94 -25.44 8.98
N ILE A 359 8.88 -25.59 7.66
CA ILE A 359 7.82 -24.99 6.84
C ILE A 359 6.87 -26.11 6.45
N THR A 360 5.62 -25.96 6.85
CA THR A 360 4.53 -26.86 6.51
C THR A 360 3.66 -26.20 5.46
N ASP A 361 3.62 -26.80 4.27
CA ASP A 361 2.67 -26.43 3.23
C ASP A 361 1.45 -27.33 3.38
N LYS A 362 0.28 -26.72 3.61
CA LYS A 362 -0.98 -27.46 3.76
C LYS A 362 -2.01 -26.91 2.80
N CYS A 363 -2.64 -27.79 2.04
CA CYS A 363 -3.82 -27.47 1.25
C CYS A 363 -5.04 -27.33 2.17
N GLN A 364 -5.83 -26.28 1.95
CA GLN A 364 -7.06 -26.03 2.69
C GLN A 364 -8.28 -26.76 2.10
N CYS A 365 -8.12 -27.42 0.95
CA CYS A 365 -9.20 -28.15 0.27
C CYS A 365 -9.06 -29.68 0.35
N CYS A 366 -7.84 -30.22 0.34
CA CYS A 366 -7.57 -31.67 0.33
C CYS A 366 -6.43 -32.03 1.29
N ASP A 367 -6.10 -33.32 1.37
CA ASP A 367 -5.09 -33.85 2.29
C ASP A 367 -3.63 -33.58 1.87
N TYR A 368 -3.41 -32.77 0.82
CA TYR A 368 -2.06 -32.41 0.39
C TYR A 368 -1.33 -31.66 1.51
N ARG A 369 -0.20 -32.22 1.92
CA ARG A 369 0.68 -31.68 2.96
C ARG A 369 2.13 -32.02 2.64
N THR A 370 3.00 -31.03 2.71
CA THR A 370 4.46 -31.24 2.64
C THR A 370 5.15 -30.46 3.74
N GLU A 371 6.29 -30.97 4.16
CA GLU A 371 7.11 -30.36 5.18
C GLU A 371 8.55 -30.30 4.71
N ARG A 372 9.20 -29.17 4.95
CA ARG A 372 10.63 -29.00 4.68
C ARG A 372 11.27 -28.22 5.80
N GLU A 373 12.48 -28.63 6.17
CA GLU A 373 13.30 -27.84 7.07
C GLU A 373 14.12 -26.83 6.26
N GLU A 374 14.14 -25.59 6.74
CA GLU A 374 15.00 -24.53 6.22
C GLU A 374 15.92 -24.01 7.32
N THR A 375 17.15 -23.69 6.92
CA THR A 375 18.15 -23.13 7.82
C THR A 375 17.95 -21.62 7.94
N ILE A 376 17.85 -21.13 9.18
CA ILE A 376 17.81 -19.70 9.46
C ILE A 376 19.25 -19.20 9.62
N PRO A 377 19.65 -18.12 8.91
CA PRO A 377 20.97 -17.51 9.08
C PRO A 377 21.27 -17.15 10.54
N ARG A 378 22.56 -17.11 10.88
CA ARG A 378 23.02 -16.65 12.20
C ARG A 378 22.63 -15.19 12.40
N LEU A 379 22.43 -14.81 13.66
CA LEU A 379 22.21 -13.41 14.00
C LEU A 379 23.50 -12.60 13.74
N PRO A 380 23.38 -11.34 13.28
CA PRO A 380 24.55 -10.48 13.15
C PRO A 380 25.24 -10.25 14.50
N PRO A 381 26.56 -10.02 14.52
CA PRO A 381 27.26 -9.62 15.72
C PRO A 381 26.66 -8.32 16.28
N PRO A 382 26.73 -8.10 17.61
CA PRO A 382 26.23 -6.86 18.17
C PRO A 382 27.08 -5.69 17.65
N PRO A 383 26.50 -4.49 17.49
CA PRO A 383 27.29 -3.33 17.10
C PRO A 383 28.40 -3.11 18.13
N PRO A 384 29.61 -2.68 17.69
CA PRO A 384 30.69 -2.39 18.61
C PRO A 384 30.24 -1.33 19.62
N PRO A 385 30.66 -1.42 20.89
CA PRO A 385 30.37 -0.38 21.87
C PRO A 385 30.93 0.95 21.34
N SER A 386 30.08 1.99 21.30
CA SER A 386 30.51 3.34 20.98
C SER A 386 31.58 3.76 21.98
N SER A 387 32.81 3.93 21.52
CA SER A 387 33.90 4.47 22.32
C SER A 387 33.63 5.93 22.64
N SER A 388 32.99 6.18 23.78
CA SER A 388 33.01 7.49 24.42
C SER A 388 34.46 7.83 24.76
N SER A 389 35.05 8.73 23.98
CA SER A 389 36.35 9.34 24.27
C SER A 389 36.17 10.26 25.48
N GLY A 390 36.32 9.71 26.68
CA GLY A 390 36.37 10.48 27.92
C GLY A 390 37.82 10.88 28.21
N GLY A 391 38.20 12.10 27.84
CA GLY A 391 39.40 12.74 28.35
C GLY A 391 39.29 12.89 29.86
N GLY A 392 40.18 12.22 30.58
CA GLY A 392 40.30 12.34 32.03
C GLY A 392 41.22 13.49 32.40
N SER A 393 40.75 14.38 33.28
CA SER A 393 41.58 15.07 34.27
C SER A 393 40.68 15.56 35.39
N SER A 394 40.68 14.85 36.52
CA SER A 394 40.98 15.36 37.87
C SER A 394 40.39 14.49 38.99
N SER A 395 41.33 13.96 39.78
CA SER A 395 41.34 13.66 41.22
C SER A 395 40.02 13.63 42.03
N SER A 396 39.72 12.41 42.51
CA SER A 396 39.48 11.99 43.91
C SER A 396 38.45 12.74 44.80
N SER A 397 37.42 11.98 45.22
CA SER A 397 37.15 11.58 46.63
C SER A 397 35.65 11.60 47.00
N TYR A 398 35.16 10.40 47.27
CA TYR A 398 34.11 9.92 48.18
C TYR A 398 32.97 10.83 48.71
N SER A 399 31.78 10.20 48.68
CA SER A 399 30.65 10.28 49.62
C SER A 399 29.52 11.27 49.32
N GLY A 400 28.35 10.70 49.04
CA GLY A 400 27.09 11.24 49.55
C GLY A 400 26.07 11.61 48.49
N GLY A 401 25.13 10.69 48.27
CA GLY A 401 23.72 10.96 48.02
C GLY A 401 23.34 12.09 47.06
N SER A 402 22.84 11.73 45.89
CA SER A 402 21.42 11.91 45.56
C SER A 402 21.17 11.42 44.13
N SER A 403 20.23 10.49 44.04
CA SER A 403 19.55 10.03 42.86
C SER A 403 19.10 11.16 41.94
N ASN A 404 19.43 11.05 40.65
CA ASN A 404 18.41 11.22 39.62
C ASN A 404 18.63 10.21 38.49
N SER A 405 17.81 9.18 38.54
CA SER A 405 17.56 8.21 37.49
C SER A 405 16.73 8.80 36.35
N SER A 406 16.93 8.21 35.16
CA SER A 406 16.02 8.13 34.00
C SER A 406 16.13 9.29 32.99
N SER A 407 16.15 9.06 31.67
CA SER A 407 15.27 8.14 30.93
C SER A 407 15.89 7.57 29.65
N GLY A 408 15.69 6.26 29.42
CA GLY A 408 15.97 5.58 28.15
C GLY A 408 15.13 6.15 26.99
N GLY A 409 15.77 6.31 25.82
CA GLY A 409 15.14 6.74 24.58
C GLY A 409 14.75 5.53 23.72
N GLY A 410 13.45 5.39 23.44
CA GLY A 410 12.84 4.22 22.82
C GLY A 410 13.27 4.01 21.37
N SER A 411 14.01 2.92 21.14
CA SER A 411 14.00 2.20 19.87
C SER A 411 12.78 1.27 19.87
N PHE A 412 12.24 0.91 18.70
CA PHE A 412 11.33 -0.24 18.63
C PHE A 412 12.04 -1.46 19.24
N GLY A 413 11.24 -2.38 19.78
CA GLY A 413 11.72 -3.39 20.70
C GLY A 413 12.57 -4.49 20.08
N GLY A 414 12.80 -4.52 18.76
CA GLY A 414 13.62 -5.51 18.05
C GLY A 414 12.84 -6.73 17.57
N GLY A 415 11.63 -6.56 17.05
CA GLY A 415 10.82 -7.62 16.44
C GLY A 415 11.16 -7.89 14.98
N ASP A 416 10.85 -9.10 14.52
CA ASP A 416 11.10 -9.57 13.14
C ASP A 416 9.81 -9.99 12.42
N SER A 417 9.80 -9.84 11.08
CA SER A 417 8.77 -10.37 10.18
C SER A 417 9.36 -11.09 8.96
N GLY A 418 8.67 -12.14 8.53
CA GLY A 418 8.94 -12.91 7.31
C GLY A 418 8.15 -12.49 6.07
N GLY A 419 7.44 -11.36 6.10
CA GLY A 419 6.53 -10.96 5.01
C GLY A 419 5.05 -11.17 5.31
N GLY A 420 4.65 -11.31 6.58
CA GLY A 420 3.26 -11.46 7.01
C GLY A 420 2.36 -10.27 6.67
N GLY A 421 1.06 -10.40 6.91
CA GLY A 421 0.06 -9.37 6.62
C GLY A 421 -0.37 -9.32 5.15
N ALA A 422 -0.89 -8.18 4.69
CA ALA A 422 -1.50 -8.05 3.37
C ALA A 422 -1.35 -6.63 2.82
N GLY A 423 -1.60 -6.46 1.52
CA GLY A 423 -1.55 -5.16 0.85
C GLY A 423 -2.62 -5.00 -0.21
N GLY A 424 -3.07 -3.77 -0.42
CA GLY A 424 -4.13 -3.41 -1.36
C GLY A 424 -3.81 -2.15 -2.15
N SER A 425 -4.36 -2.04 -3.36
CA SER A 425 -4.22 -0.85 -4.20
C SER A 425 -5.53 -0.07 -4.27
N TRP A 426 -5.44 1.26 -4.37
CA TRP A 426 -6.61 2.14 -4.52
C TRP A 426 -6.58 2.96 -5.82
#